data_AF-A0A388Q4Y7-F1
#
_entry.id   AF-A0A388Q4Y7-F1
#
_cell.length_a   1.000
_cell.length_b   1.000
_cell.length_c   1.000
_cell.angle_alpha   90.00
_cell.angle_beta   90.00
_cell.angle_gamma   90.00
#
_symmetry.space_group_name_H-M   'P 1'
#
loop_
_entity.id
_entity.type
_entity.pdbx_description
1 polymer ?
#
loop_
_entity_poly.entity_id
_entity_poly.type
_entity_poly.pdbx_seq_one_letter_code
_entity_poly.pdbx_strand_id
1 'polypeptide(L)' 'MDYKKIKDLTDKIKVNTAKLNTEEDYSKKEELRKKIKIDELKIKIERLK' A
#
# COMPACT_ATOMS: atom_id res chain seq x y z
N MET A 1 -1.88 19.15 -1.23
CA MET A 1 -1.52 17.95 -0.45
C MET A 1 -2.55 17.60 0.65
N ASP A 2 -3.32 16.52 0.47
CA ASP A 2 -4.24 15.98 1.48
C ASP A 2 -3.52 15.01 2.45
N TYR A 3 -3.14 15.52 3.62
CA TYR A 3 -2.41 14.75 4.64
C TYR A 3 -3.21 13.60 5.24
N LYS A 4 -4.54 13.73 5.34
CA LYS A 4 -5.40 12.69 5.90
C LYS A 4 -5.41 11.49 4.95
N LYS A 5 -5.58 11.75 3.67
CA LYS A 5 -5.53 10.72 2.62
C LYS A 5 -4.17 10.03 2.53
N ILE A 6 -3.08 10.78 2.66
CA ILE A 6 -1.72 10.20 2.73
C ILE A 6 -1.58 9.28 3.95
N LYS A 7 -2.08 9.70 5.12
CA LYS A 7 -2.05 8.88 6.34
C LYS A 7 -2.84 7.58 6.15
N ASP A 8 -4.07 7.67 5.65
CA ASP A 8 -4.94 6.51 5.43
C ASP A 8 -4.31 5.50 4.45
N LEU A 9 -3.69 5.98 3.37
CA LEU A 9 -2.95 5.14 2.42
C LEU A 9 -1.71 4.50 3.07
N THR A 10 -0.99 5.26 3.90
CA THR A 10 0.19 4.76 4.61
C THR A 10 -0.18 3.66 5.60
N ASP A 11 -1.28 3.83 6.34
CA ASP A 11 -1.75 2.82 7.29
C ASP A 11 -2.25 1.56 6.57
N LYS A 12 -2.93 1.70 5.42
CA LYS A 12 -3.27 0.57 4.55
C LYS A 12 -2.05 -0.19 4.05
N ILE A 13 -0.99 0.52 3.64
CA ILE A 13 0.27 -0.10 3.23
C ILE A 13 0.85 -0.93 4.37
N LYS A 14 0.91 -0.40 5.61
CA LYS A 14 1.41 -1.14 6.77
C LYS A 14 0.67 -2.46 7.00
N VAL A 15 -0.67 -2.41 6.95
CA VAL A 15 -1.51 -3.61 7.13
C VAL A 15 -1.26 -4.63 6.02
N ASN A 16 -1.20 -4.20 4.76
CA ASN A 16 -0.97 -5.10 3.63
C ASN A 16 0.44 -5.68 3.62
N THR A 17 1.46 -4.91 4.03
CA THR A 17 2.83 -5.40 4.19
C THR A 17 2.93 -6.43 5.30
N ALA A 18 2.26 -6.22 6.43
CA ALA A 18 2.20 -7.21 7.50
C ALA A 18 1.57 -8.53 7.01
N LYS A 19 0.45 -8.46 6.28
CA LYS A 19 -0.19 -9.64 5.66
C LYS A 19 0.72 -10.34 4.65
N LEU A 20 1.45 -9.57 3.84
CA LEU A 20 2.37 -10.10 2.84
C LEU A 20 3.52 -10.90 3.46
N ASN A 21 3.99 -10.51 4.63
CA ASN A 21 5.05 -11.22 5.35
C ASN A 21 4.59 -12.57 5.92
N THR A 22 3.30 -12.70 6.24
CA THR A 22 2.71 -13.93 6.79
C THR A 22 2.05 -14.81 5.73
N GLU A 23 1.80 -14.31 4.54
CA GLU A 23 1.15 -15.05 3.46
C GLU A 23 2.13 -16.05 2.82
N GLU A 24 1.75 -17.30 2.67
CA GLU A 24 2.59 -18.34 2.08
C GLU A 24 2.25 -18.59 0.61
N ASP A 25 1.01 -18.30 0.22
CA ASP A 25 0.52 -18.43 -1.16
C ASP A 25 1.17 -17.37 -2.07
N TYR A 26 1.87 -17.85 -3.10
CA TYR A 26 2.58 -17.01 -4.06
C TYR A 26 1.64 -16.04 -4.80
N SER A 27 0.47 -16.52 -5.24
CA SER A 27 -0.49 -15.72 -6.00
C SER A 27 -1.07 -14.60 -5.13
N LYS A 28 -1.40 -14.90 -3.87
CA LYS A 28 -1.87 -13.88 -2.91
C LYS A 28 -0.77 -12.90 -2.54
N LYS A 29 0.47 -13.35 -2.40
CA LYS A 29 1.65 -12.48 -2.22
C LYS A 29 1.80 -11.50 -3.39
N GLU A 30 1.72 -11.97 -4.63
CA GLU A 30 1.75 -11.15 -5.83
C GLU A 30 0.66 -10.07 -5.85
N GLU A 31 -0.57 -10.42 -5.48
CA GLU A 31 -1.66 -9.45 -5.36
C GLU A 31 -1.40 -8.40 -4.29
N LEU A 32 -0.91 -8.81 -3.12
CA LEU A 32 -0.58 -7.89 -2.02
C LEU A 32 0.55 -6.93 -2.43
N ARG A 33 1.57 -7.40 -3.16
CA ARG A 33 2.63 -6.53 -3.73
C ARG A 33 2.05 -5.47 -4.65
N LYS A 34 1.17 -5.88 -5.57
CA LYS A 34 0.51 -4.96 -6.52
C LYS A 34 -0.33 -3.92 -5.77
N LYS A 35 -1.12 -4.33 -4.77
CA LYS A 35 -1.92 -3.42 -3.93
C LYS A 35 -1.06 -2.40 -3.19
N ILE A 36 0.03 -2.84 -2.55
CA ILE A 36 0.98 -1.93 -1.87
C ILE A 36 1.56 -0.93 -2.87
N LYS A 37 2.01 -1.39 -4.05
CA LYS A 37 2.61 -0.53 -5.07
C LYS A 37 1.65 0.53 -5.59
N ILE A 38 0.39 0.17 -5.80
CA ILE A 38 -0.66 1.11 -6.20
C ILE A 38 -0.84 2.20 -5.15
N ASP A 39 -0.90 1.84 -3.86
CA ASP A 39 -1.09 2.82 -2.80
C ASP A 39 0.15 3.71 -2.59
N GLU A 40 1.36 3.19 -2.77
CA GLU A 40 2.60 4.01 -2.81
C GLU A 40 2.55 5.04 -3.94
N LEU A 41 2.11 4.63 -5.14
CA LEU A 41 1.98 5.53 -6.29
C LEU A 41 0.92 6.61 -6.04
N LYS A 42 -0.21 6.26 -5.42
CA LYS A 42 -1.22 7.25 -5.03
C LYS A 42 -0.66 8.28 -4.05
N ILE A 43 0.14 7.86 -3.07
CA ILE A 43 0.82 8.79 -2.14
C ILE A 43 1.78 9.71 -2.92
N LYS A 44 2.56 9.17 -3.86
CA LYS A 44 3.46 9.99 -4.70
C LYS A 44 2.68 11.03 -5.50
N ILE A 45 1.58 10.65 -6.14
CA ILE A 45 0.72 11.58 -6.89
C ILE A 45 0.16 12.66 -5.95
N GLU A 46 -0.32 12.29 -4.76
CA GLU A 46 -0.88 13.24 -3.80
C GLU A 46 0.18 14.21 -3.25
N ARG A 47 1.45 13.79 -3.18
CA ARG A 47 2.57 14.65 -2.78
C ARG A 47 3.01 15.64 -3.85
N LEU A 48 2.73 15.33 -5.11
CA LEU A 48 3.03 16.20 -6.26
C LEU A 48 1.90 17.23 -6.52
N LYS A 49 0.79 17.15 -5.77
CA LYS A 49 -0.34 18.08 -5.79
C LYS A 49 -0.30 19.07 -4.62
#